data_AF-A0A9P6W5N0-F1
#
_entry.id   AF-A0A9P6W5N0-F1
#
_cell.length_a   1.000
_cell.length_b   1.000
_cell.length_c   1.000
_cell.angle_alpha   90.00
_cell.angle_beta   90.00
_cell.angle_gamma   90.00
#
_symmetry.space_group_name_H-M   'P 1'
#
loop_
_entity.id
_entity.type
_entity.pdbx_description
1 polymer ?
#
loop_
_entity_poly.entity_id
_entity_poly.type
_entity_poly.pdbx_seq_one_letter_code
_entity_poly.pdbx_strand_id
1 'polypeptide(L)'
;MHSSHPSTALPALAPTSPPPAALALSIDYLDALLFPAQPIIDLRVPLAPIHSEDHDSTMLDQEEEEETGEDDDDVGMDAFEIDFARDWLNRIVAIGTRKCARGEDETGAWEGVVDRAAKLLTDLSGPGAQGASMRTYILPRPGPQTKPVSESLVPPPPAASSFYPTPPPTRPPSVVATRDRAPLELTLRDGTQLEASTGHRTWAAATLFARLLATRPGDFFPSSSSDKSDAAPLRILEVGSGTGLVGMTAAKVLEALGRRGEATLSDGGDEPDAVLENLRYNVAANFPPKSAHSSGNVEVGVRALDWRDFVRVTPNDGSALSSSPENTTSDQTTTRYHTILGSDLAYERGQATLLHAAVAAHLEFPTRTNDKAGHSDVPTFHLMLPLRPTHRIEMEEVESLFPPAGGSSHPVAGDHFARRPSDGEQFSFRLVTLSRERFAASTGFGGAGSRGGGARNAQQQGGDVTTYELRRIVWEAVDSPAIAWKLY
;
A
#
# COMPACT_ATOMS: atom_id res chain seq x y z
N MET A 1 -3.46 -35.55 -8.29
CA MET A 1 -3.91 -36.28 -7.10
C MET A 1 -5.22 -35.64 -6.69
N HIS A 2 -6.34 -36.38 -6.69
CA HIS A 2 -7.58 -35.84 -6.15
C HIS A 2 -7.36 -35.56 -4.67
N SER A 3 -7.50 -34.30 -4.23
CA SER A 3 -7.44 -33.97 -2.81
C SER A 3 -8.63 -34.66 -2.15
N SER A 4 -8.37 -35.73 -1.40
CA SER A 4 -9.36 -36.32 -0.51
C SER A 4 -9.81 -35.28 0.52
N HIS A 5 -11.00 -35.44 1.09
CA HIS A 5 -11.45 -34.62 2.20
C HIS A 5 -10.82 -35.13 3.52
N PRO A 6 -10.54 -34.26 4.52
CA PRO A 6 -9.92 -34.70 5.77
C PRO A 6 -10.68 -35.80 6.50
N SER A 7 -12.01 -35.77 6.48
CA SER A 7 -12.87 -36.83 7.05
C SER A 7 -12.53 -38.23 6.52
N THR A 8 -12.03 -38.31 5.29
CA THR A 8 -11.64 -39.56 4.62
C THR A 8 -10.14 -39.84 4.62
N ALA A 9 -9.32 -38.78 4.73
CA ALA A 9 -7.87 -38.86 4.56
C ALA A 9 -7.10 -38.99 5.88
N LEU A 10 -7.66 -38.47 6.98
CA LEU A 10 -6.97 -38.42 8.27
C LEU A 10 -7.10 -39.75 9.02
N PRO A 11 -6.02 -40.22 9.67
CA PRO A 11 -6.05 -41.47 10.41
C PRO A 11 -6.90 -41.34 11.68
N ALA A 12 -7.59 -42.42 12.04
CA ALA A 12 -8.26 -42.53 13.32
C ALA A 12 -7.24 -42.51 14.48
N LEU A 13 -7.57 -41.81 15.57
CA LEU A 13 -6.68 -41.62 16.72
C LEU A 13 -6.92 -42.63 17.86
N ALA A 14 -7.89 -43.52 17.71
CA ALA A 14 -8.27 -44.53 18.70
C ALA A 14 -8.47 -45.90 18.02
N PRO A 15 -8.23 -47.03 18.71
CA PRO A 15 -7.84 -47.16 20.12
C PRO A 15 -6.33 -47.03 20.40
N THR A 16 -5.49 -47.11 19.37
CA THR A 16 -4.04 -46.86 19.45
C THR A 16 -3.71 -45.67 18.56
N SER A 17 -3.02 -44.67 19.11
CA SER A 17 -2.63 -43.49 18.35
C SER A 17 -1.57 -43.87 17.30
N PRO A 18 -1.65 -43.37 16.07
CA PRO A 18 -0.59 -43.54 15.07
C PRO A 18 0.77 -43.01 15.57
N PRO A 19 1.90 -43.47 15.00
CA PRO A 19 3.21 -42.97 15.36
C PRO A 19 3.38 -41.49 14.97
N PRO A 20 4.21 -40.70 15.69
CA PRO A 20 4.40 -39.26 15.42
C PRO A 20 4.72 -38.93 13.97
N ALA A 21 5.54 -39.74 13.30
CA ALA A 21 5.90 -39.52 11.90
C ALA A 21 4.69 -39.60 10.95
N ALA A 22 3.73 -40.50 11.20
CA ALA A 22 2.52 -40.60 10.40
C ALA A 22 1.59 -39.40 10.67
N LEU A 23 1.50 -38.97 11.93
CA LEU A 23 0.73 -37.78 12.32
C LEU A 23 1.31 -36.50 11.70
N ALA A 24 2.64 -36.36 11.65
CA ALA A 24 3.31 -35.24 11.01
C ALA A 24 2.96 -35.15 9.53
N LEU A 25 2.93 -36.27 8.79
CA LEU A 25 2.52 -36.28 7.38
C LEU A 25 1.04 -35.88 7.20
N SER A 26 0.15 -36.30 8.11
CA SER A 26 -1.26 -35.89 8.07
C SER A 26 -1.44 -34.40 8.39
N ILE A 27 -0.64 -33.85 9.30
CA ILE A 27 -0.56 -32.42 9.61
C ILE A 27 -0.04 -31.64 8.40
N ASP A 28 1.05 -32.08 7.77
CA ASP A 28 1.61 -31.44 6.58
C ASP A 28 0.62 -31.47 5.40
N TYR A 29 -0.17 -32.54 5.28
CA TYR A 29 -1.28 -32.63 4.33
C TYR A 29 -2.40 -31.63 4.65
N LEU A 30 -2.80 -31.49 5.92
CA LEU A 30 -3.79 -30.49 6.34
C LEU A 30 -3.29 -29.07 6.10
N ASP A 31 -2.02 -28.78 6.39
CA ASP A 31 -1.40 -27.48 6.12
C ASP A 31 -1.50 -27.14 4.63
N ALA A 32 -1.10 -28.07 3.76
CA ALA A 32 -1.20 -27.90 2.31
C ALA A 32 -2.64 -27.76 1.81
N LEU A 33 -3.61 -28.42 2.46
CA LEU A 33 -5.03 -28.40 2.07
C LEU A 33 -5.75 -27.13 2.54
N LEU A 34 -5.53 -26.73 3.80
CA LEU A 34 -6.17 -25.58 4.45
C LEU A 34 -5.51 -24.27 4.06
N PHE A 35 -4.19 -24.28 3.85
CA PHE A 35 -3.38 -23.11 3.51
C PHE A 35 -2.59 -23.35 2.21
N PRO A 36 -3.28 -23.59 1.08
CA PRO A 36 -2.60 -23.93 -0.17
C PRO A 36 -1.80 -22.74 -0.70
N ALA A 37 -0.48 -22.81 -0.54
CA ALA A 37 0.52 -21.81 -0.93
C ALA A 37 0.27 -20.39 -0.38
N GLN A 38 1.33 -19.59 -0.29
CA GLN A 38 1.21 -18.20 0.13
C GLN A 38 0.17 -17.49 -0.75
N PRO A 39 -0.79 -16.72 -0.20
CA PRO A 39 -1.76 -15.99 -1.00
C PRO A 39 -1.01 -15.10 -1.99
N ILE A 40 -1.11 -15.47 -3.26
CA ILE A 40 -0.64 -14.67 -4.38
C ILE A 40 -1.73 -13.65 -4.66
N ILE A 41 -1.43 -12.38 -4.48
CA ILE A 41 -2.32 -11.27 -4.76
C ILE A 41 -1.91 -10.70 -6.12
N ASP A 42 -2.68 -11.00 -7.16
CA ASP A 42 -2.42 -10.52 -8.51
C ASP A 42 -3.06 -9.15 -8.78
N LEU A 43 -2.25 -8.11 -8.77
CA LEU A 43 -2.65 -6.72 -9.02
C LEU A 43 -2.58 -6.31 -10.49
N ARG A 44 -2.31 -7.25 -11.41
CA ARG A 44 -2.30 -6.96 -12.85
C ARG A 44 -3.69 -6.88 -13.44
N VAL A 45 -4.67 -7.57 -12.85
CA VAL A 45 -6.06 -7.65 -13.32
C VAL A 45 -6.67 -6.25 -13.41
N PRO A 46 -7.02 -5.68 -14.58
CA PRO A 46 -7.54 -4.31 -14.72
C PRO A 46 -8.58 -3.93 -13.66
N LEU A 47 -8.50 -2.71 -13.10
CA LEU A 47 -9.61 -2.15 -12.33
C LEU A 47 -10.77 -1.92 -13.30
N ALA A 48 -11.99 -2.26 -12.88
CA ALA A 48 -13.17 -1.87 -13.62
C ALA A 48 -13.19 -0.33 -13.67
N PRO A 49 -13.23 0.30 -14.86
CA PRO A 49 -13.38 1.74 -14.95
C PRO A 49 -14.71 2.14 -14.34
N ILE A 50 -14.69 3.14 -13.47
CA ILE A 50 -15.91 3.78 -13.00
C ILE A 50 -16.12 4.97 -13.92
N HIS A 51 -17.20 4.94 -14.69
CA HIS A 51 -17.67 6.13 -15.36
C HIS A 51 -18.02 7.14 -14.28
N SER A 52 -17.21 8.19 -14.16
CA SER A 52 -17.50 9.36 -13.35
C SER A 52 -18.68 10.09 -13.98
N GLU A 53 -19.89 9.59 -13.77
CA GLU A 53 -21.06 10.43 -13.95
C GLU A 53 -21.23 11.22 -12.67
N ASP A 54 -20.97 12.54 -12.79
CA ASP A 54 -21.30 13.55 -11.80
C ASP A 54 -22.83 13.57 -11.59
N HIS A 55 -23.35 12.61 -10.82
CA HIS A 55 -24.72 12.64 -10.32
C HIS A 55 -24.71 13.02 -8.85
N ASP A 56 -24.70 14.34 -8.64
CA ASP A 56 -25.32 14.98 -7.50
C ASP A 56 -26.82 14.68 -7.54
N SER A 57 -27.32 13.69 -6.77
CA SER A 57 -28.74 13.53 -6.41
C SER A 57 -29.00 12.42 -5.38
N THR A 58 -29.51 12.85 -4.23
CA THR A 58 -30.58 12.24 -3.42
C THR A 58 -30.54 10.74 -3.13
N MET A 59 -30.17 10.43 -1.88
CA MET A 59 -30.57 9.24 -1.13
C MET A 59 -32.08 8.97 -1.31
N LEU A 60 -32.42 7.87 -1.98
CA LEU A 60 -33.75 7.26 -1.90
C LEU A 60 -33.56 5.81 -1.46
N ASP A 61 -34.29 5.48 -0.40
CA ASP A 61 -34.42 4.15 0.18
C ASP A 61 -34.85 3.15 -0.90
N GLN A 62 -34.00 2.15 -1.17
CA GLN A 62 -34.41 0.94 -1.87
C GLN A 62 -34.38 -0.21 -0.87
N GLU A 63 -35.57 -0.72 -0.61
CA GLU A 63 -35.85 -1.92 0.19
C GLU A 63 -35.15 -3.11 -0.45
N GLU A 64 -34.40 -3.85 0.37
CA GLU A 64 -33.66 -5.07 0.04
C GLU A 64 -34.65 -6.20 -0.31
N GLU A 65 -34.67 -6.65 -1.56
CA GLU A 65 -35.17 -7.98 -1.91
C GLU A 65 -34.01 -8.97 -1.74
N GLU A 66 -34.06 -9.77 -0.66
CA GLU A 66 -33.20 -10.92 -0.45
C GLU A 66 -33.53 -12.01 -1.49
N GLU A 67 -32.79 -12.03 -2.59
CA GLU A 67 -32.80 -13.16 -3.54
C GLU A 67 -31.74 -14.18 -3.09
N THR A 68 -32.19 -15.25 -2.43
CA THR A 68 -31.36 -16.39 -2.03
C THR A 68 -30.95 -17.19 -3.27
N GLY A 69 -29.79 -16.85 -3.84
CA GLY A 69 -29.11 -17.67 -4.84
C GLY A 69 -28.42 -18.86 -4.19
N GLU A 70 -29.04 -20.03 -4.28
CA GLU A 70 -28.41 -21.33 -4.03
C GLU A 70 -27.46 -21.72 -5.18
N ASP A 71 -26.37 -22.38 -4.80
CA ASP A 71 -25.49 -23.22 -5.62
C ASP A 71 -24.55 -22.55 -6.64
N ASP A 72 -23.39 -22.12 -6.16
CA ASP A 72 -22.14 -22.21 -6.94
C ASP A 72 -21.11 -22.99 -6.12
N ASP A 73 -20.69 -24.14 -6.66
CA ASP A 73 -19.71 -25.07 -6.10
C ASP A 73 -18.33 -24.40 -5.95
N ASP A 74 -18.15 -23.58 -4.90
CA ASP A 74 -16.84 -23.18 -4.45
C ASP A 74 -16.10 -24.45 -4.00
N VAL A 75 -14.98 -24.76 -4.65
CA VAL A 75 -14.08 -25.88 -4.32
C VAL A 75 -13.31 -25.59 -3.01
N GLY A 76 -13.92 -24.80 -2.12
CA GLY A 76 -13.57 -24.61 -0.74
C GLY A 76 -13.92 -25.86 0.08
N MET A 77 -13.15 -26.07 1.13
CA MET A 77 -13.46 -27.11 2.10
C MET A 77 -14.71 -26.69 2.86
N ASP A 78 -15.76 -27.52 2.85
CA ASP A 78 -17.01 -27.16 3.52
C ASP A 78 -16.80 -26.98 5.04
N ALA A 79 -17.77 -26.31 5.69
CA ALA A 79 -17.68 -26.02 7.12
C ALA A 79 -17.51 -27.28 7.98
N PHE A 80 -18.10 -28.40 7.56
CA PHE A 80 -17.99 -29.67 8.25
C PHE A 80 -16.56 -30.21 8.22
N GLU A 81 -15.90 -30.17 7.06
CA GLU A 81 -14.52 -30.64 6.91
C GLU A 81 -13.53 -29.76 7.71
N ILE A 82 -13.78 -28.46 7.78
CA ILE A 82 -13.00 -27.53 8.62
C ILE A 82 -13.16 -27.88 10.10
N ASP A 83 -14.39 -28.09 10.57
CA ASP A 83 -14.67 -28.46 11.96
C ASP A 83 -14.08 -29.84 12.30
N PHE A 84 -14.16 -30.80 11.37
CA PHE A 84 -13.55 -32.10 11.52
C PHE A 84 -12.02 -32.00 11.67
N ALA A 85 -11.36 -31.22 10.80
CA ALA A 85 -9.91 -30.99 10.89
C ALA A 85 -9.52 -30.31 12.21
N ARG A 86 -10.29 -29.32 12.67
CA ARG A 86 -10.09 -28.64 13.96
C ARG A 86 -10.20 -29.62 15.13
N ASP A 87 -11.25 -30.43 15.16
CA ASP A 87 -11.45 -31.45 16.19
C ASP A 87 -10.34 -32.51 16.19
N TRP A 88 -9.92 -32.94 15.00
CA TRP A 88 -8.82 -33.88 14.85
C TRP A 88 -7.51 -33.30 15.40
N LEU A 89 -7.13 -32.07 15.02
CA LEU A 89 -5.93 -31.39 15.52
C LEU A 89 -5.97 -31.18 17.04
N ASN A 90 -7.12 -30.78 17.61
CA ASN A 90 -7.30 -30.64 19.05
C ASN A 90 -7.02 -31.96 19.79
N ARG A 91 -7.48 -33.08 19.23
CA ARG A 91 -7.21 -34.42 19.79
C ARG A 91 -5.73 -34.78 19.68
N ILE A 92 -5.05 -34.42 18.59
CA ILE A 92 -3.60 -34.62 18.45
C ILE A 92 -2.84 -33.88 19.54
N VAL A 93 -3.12 -32.58 19.72
CA VAL A 93 -2.49 -31.78 20.78
C VAL A 93 -2.72 -32.43 22.14
N ALA A 94 -3.96 -32.82 22.46
CA ALA A 94 -4.28 -33.46 23.73
C ALA A 94 -3.55 -34.82 23.93
N ILE A 95 -3.39 -35.63 22.88
CA ILE A 95 -2.66 -36.90 22.95
C ILE A 95 -1.16 -36.65 23.11
N GLY A 96 -0.59 -35.79 22.27
CA GLY A 96 0.84 -35.49 22.26
C GLY A 96 1.29 -34.88 23.59
N THR A 97 0.56 -33.90 24.13
CA THR A 97 0.88 -33.31 25.44
C THR A 97 0.88 -34.36 26.55
N ARG A 98 -0.02 -35.35 26.53
CA ARG A 98 -0.01 -36.47 27.49
C ARG A 98 1.18 -37.40 27.31
N LYS A 99 1.60 -37.65 26.06
CA LYS A 99 2.77 -38.48 25.74
C LYS A 99 4.06 -37.80 26.22
N CYS A 100 4.23 -36.52 25.94
CA CYS A 100 5.34 -35.72 26.44
C CYS A 100 5.37 -35.71 27.98
N ALA A 101 4.22 -35.47 28.63
CA ALA A 101 4.14 -35.42 30.09
C ALA A 101 4.47 -36.75 30.79
N ARG A 102 4.30 -37.90 30.11
CA ARG A 102 4.63 -39.23 30.64
C ARG A 102 6.09 -39.64 30.37
N GLY A 103 6.87 -38.79 29.69
CA GLY A 103 8.22 -39.14 29.25
C GLY A 103 8.25 -40.18 28.15
N GLU A 104 7.14 -40.38 27.43
CA GLU A 104 7.05 -41.31 26.30
C GLU A 104 7.60 -40.69 24.99
N ASP A 105 8.20 -39.50 25.06
CA ASP A 105 8.79 -38.77 23.93
C ASP A 105 10.32 -38.65 24.07
N GLU A 106 11.02 -39.79 24.06
CA GLU A 106 12.48 -39.83 24.18
C GLU A 106 13.21 -39.09 23.02
N THR A 107 12.52 -38.90 21.88
CA THR A 107 13.09 -38.31 20.66
C THR A 107 12.65 -36.87 20.38
N GLY A 108 11.76 -36.28 21.19
CA GLY A 108 11.15 -34.96 20.91
C GLY A 108 10.20 -34.95 19.69
N ALA A 109 9.76 -36.14 19.25
CA ALA A 109 8.93 -36.28 18.06
C ALA A 109 7.47 -35.91 18.34
N TRP A 110 6.98 -36.14 19.56
CA TRP A 110 5.65 -35.68 19.97
C TRP A 110 5.62 -34.17 20.18
N GLU A 111 6.68 -33.58 20.75
CA GLU A 111 6.80 -32.12 20.87
C GLU A 111 6.65 -31.44 19.49
N GLY A 112 7.41 -31.89 18.49
CA GLY A 112 7.29 -31.37 17.13
C GLY A 112 5.90 -31.56 16.49
N VAL A 113 5.20 -32.67 16.78
CA VAL A 113 3.82 -32.90 16.30
C VAL A 113 2.83 -31.96 16.99
N VAL A 114 2.98 -31.76 18.31
CA VAL A 114 2.13 -30.86 19.10
C VAL A 114 2.29 -29.42 18.62
N ASP A 115 3.52 -28.95 18.42
CA ASP A 115 3.79 -27.58 17.98
C ASP A 115 3.19 -27.31 16.60
N ARG A 116 3.35 -28.23 15.64
CA ARG A 116 2.75 -28.08 14.30
C ARG A 116 1.23 -28.12 14.34
N ALA A 117 0.63 -29.04 15.12
CA ALA A 117 -0.82 -29.14 15.24
C ALA A 117 -1.42 -27.90 15.92
N ALA A 118 -0.76 -27.38 16.96
CA ALA A 118 -1.14 -26.15 17.63
C ALA A 118 -1.06 -24.95 16.69
N LYS A 119 0.00 -24.84 15.87
CA LYS A 119 0.12 -23.81 14.84
C LYS A 119 -1.07 -23.85 13.87
N LEU A 120 -1.42 -25.03 13.32
CA LEU A 120 -2.58 -25.13 12.41
C LEU A 120 -3.91 -24.79 13.08
N LEU A 121 -4.10 -25.12 14.36
CA LEU A 121 -5.30 -24.72 15.11
C LEU A 121 -5.39 -23.20 15.28
N THR A 122 -4.26 -22.56 15.54
CA THR A 122 -4.14 -21.10 15.57
C THR A 122 -4.52 -20.51 14.21
N ASP A 123 -4.03 -21.11 13.11
CA ASP A 123 -4.39 -20.69 11.76
C ASP A 123 -5.89 -20.93 11.45
N LEU A 124 -6.50 -22.00 11.97
CA LEU A 124 -7.94 -22.30 11.80
C LEU A 124 -8.88 -21.47 12.66
N SER A 125 -8.35 -20.70 13.62
CA SER A 125 -9.12 -19.87 14.55
C SER A 125 -9.45 -18.49 13.98
N GLY A 126 -9.08 -18.24 12.70
CA GLY A 126 -9.43 -17.06 11.93
C GLY A 126 -8.35 -15.96 11.93
N PRO A 127 -8.49 -14.92 11.09
CA PRO A 127 -7.44 -13.94 10.78
C PRO A 127 -6.83 -13.21 11.98
N GLY A 128 -7.58 -13.09 13.09
CA GLY A 128 -7.09 -12.49 14.32
C GLY A 128 -6.15 -13.41 15.13
N ALA A 129 -6.19 -14.72 14.88
CA ALA A 129 -5.36 -15.71 15.55
C ALA A 129 -4.16 -16.19 14.71
N GLN A 130 -4.21 -16.13 13.36
CA GLN A 130 -3.24 -16.80 12.44
C GLN A 130 -1.77 -16.33 12.49
N GLY A 131 -1.34 -15.55 13.48
CA GLY A 131 0.02 -15.02 13.48
C GLY A 131 0.34 -14.20 12.21
N ALA A 132 1.62 -13.98 11.96
CA ALA A 132 2.04 -13.29 10.74
C ALA A 132 1.86 -14.20 9.51
N SER A 133 1.16 -13.70 8.49
CA SER A 133 0.98 -14.35 7.19
C SER A 133 1.95 -13.80 6.15
N MET A 134 2.47 -14.66 5.28
CA MET A 134 3.27 -14.24 4.13
C MET A 134 2.37 -14.06 2.90
N ARG A 135 2.51 -12.97 2.16
CA ARG A 135 1.73 -12.66 0.96
C ARG A 135 2.64 -12.25 -0.17
N THR A 136 2.37 -12.71 -1.38
CA THR A 136 3.15 -12.32 -2.56
C THR A 136 2.29 -11.50 -3.51
N TYR A 137 2.65 -10.24 -3.71
CA TYR A 137 1.98 -9.31 -4.61
C TYR A 137 2.62 -9.35 -5.99
N ILE A 138 1.81 -9.59 -7.02
CA ILE A 138 2.23 -9.53 -8.42
C ILE A 138 1.70 -8.24 -9.02
N LEU A 139 2.60 -7.35 -9.40
CA LEU A 139 2.32 -6.02 -9.92
C LEU A 139 2.61 -5.95 -11.43
N PRO A 140 1.86 -5.13 -12.18
CA PRO A 140 2.18 -4.89 -13.58
C PRO A 140 3.57 -4.29 -13.70
N ARG A 141 4.32 -4.68 -14.74
CA ARG A 141 5.61 -4.07 -14.99
C ARG A 141 5.41 -2.72 -15.70
N PRO A 142 6.04 -1.62 -15.26
CA PRO A 142 5.96 -0.36 -15.97
C PRO A 142 6.51 -0.51 -17.40
N GLY A 143 5.69 -0.12 -18.39
CA GLY A 143 6.10 -0.07 -19.79
C GLY A 143 6.97 1.15 -20.09
N PRO A 144 7.77 1.14 -21.18
CA PRO A 144 8.40 2.36 -21.68
C PRO A 144 7.29 3.35 -22.02
N GLN A 145 7.26 4.50 -21.35
CA GLN A 145 6.25 5.52 -21.61
C GLN A 145 6.41 6.04 -23.05
N THR A 146 5.58 5.55 -23.96
CA THR A 146 5.32 6.29 -25.19
C THR A 146 4.52 7.51 -24.77
N LYS A 147 5.08 8.71 -24.94
CA LYS A 147 4.32 9.95 -24.79
C LYS A 147 2.99 9.78 -25.52
N PRO A 148 1.84 10.18 -24.94
CA PRO A 148 0.60 10.19 -25.68
C PRO A 148 0.83 11.07 -26.91
N VAL A 149 0.86 10.44 -28.08
CA VAL A 149 0.76 11.18 -29.34
C VAL A 149 -0.61 11.83 -29.24
N SER A 150 -0.64 13.16 -29.07
CA SER A 150 -1.86 13.92 -29.25
C SER A 150 -2.42 13.48 -30.60
N GLU A 151 -3.52 12.74 -30.59
CA GLU A 151 -4.29 12.47 -31.80
C GLU A 151 -4.74 13.83 -32.32
N SER A 152 -3.92 14.38 -33.20
CA SER A 152 -4.32 15.49 -34.04
C SER A 152 -5.44 14.96 -34.90
N LEU A 153 -6.66 15.33 -34.53
CA LEU A 153 -7.88 15.19 -35.32
C LEU A 153 -7.69 15.99 -36.63
N VAL A 154 -6.92 15.43 -37.55
CA VAL A 154 -6.92 15.87 -38.94
C VAL A 154 -8.14 15.20 -39.58
N PRO A 155 -9.16 15.95 -40.00
CA PRO A 155 -10.30 15.36 -40.69
C PRO A 155 -9.82 14.75 -42.03
N PRO A 156 -10.35 13.58 -42.42
CA PRO A 156 -9.96 12.97 -43.69
C PRO A 156 -10.42 13.82 -44.88
N PRO A 157 -9.62 13.94 -45.95
CA PRO A 157 -10.05 14.63 -47.16
C PRO A 157 -11.19 13.86 -47.86
N PRO A 158 -12.10 14.56 -48.57
CA PRO A 158 -13.25 13.93 -49.21
C PRO A 158 -12.82 12.97 -50.32
N ALA A 159 -13.49 11.82 -50.36
CA ALA A 159 -13.24 10.71 -51.26
C ALA A 159 -13.36 11.14 -52.74
N ALA A 160 -12.25 11.03 -53.47
CA ALA A 160 -12.26 10.94 -54.93
C ALA A 160 -12.19 9.46 -55.33
N SER A 161 -13.28 9.01 -55.93
CA SER A 161 -13.43 7.73 -56.64
C SER A 161 -12.31 7.51 -57.66
N SER A 162 -11.60 6.39 -57.57
CA SER A 162 -11.16 5.65 -58.76
C SER A 162 -10.76 4.22 -58.42
N PHE A 163 -11.34 3.32 -59.20
CA PHE A 163 -11.16 1.88 -59.28
C PHE A 163 -9.70 1.46 -59.52
N TYR A 164 -9.18 0.49 -58.76
CA TYR A 164 -8.40 -0.67 -59.24
C TYR A 164 -8.32 -1.75 -58.14
N PRO A 165 -8.60 -3.04 -58.44
CA PRO A 165 -8.36 -4.13 -57.50
C PRO A 165 -6.91 -4.62 -57.65
N THR A 166 -6.06 -4.33 -56.66
CA THR A 166 -4.82 -5.10 -56.46
C THR A 166 -4.92 -5.83 -55.12
N PRO A 167 -4.55 -7.12 -55.06
CA PRO A 167 -4.60 -7.86 -53.81
C PRO A 167 -3.59 -7.27 -52.82
N PRO A 168 -3.95 -7.10 -51.54
CA PRO A 168 -3.03 -6.57 -50.55
C PRO A 168 -1.85 -7.54 -50.37
N PRO A 169 -0.61 -7.05 -50.26
CA PRO A 169 0.50 -7.88 -49.80
C PRO A 169 0.19 -8.34 -48.38
N THR A 170 0.04 -9.64 -48.20
CA THR A 170 -0.07 -10.33 -46.92
C THR A 170 1.24 -10.20 -46.15
N ARG A 171 1.50 -9.01 -45.60
CA ARG A 171 2.44 -8.87 -44.51
C ARG A 171 1.70 -9.39 -43.27
N PRO A 172 2.11 -10.51 -42.65
CA PRO A 172 1.57 -10.85 -41.35
C PRO A 172 1.81 -9.63 -40.43
N PRO A 173 0.88 -9.30 -39.53
CA PRO A 173 1.17 -8.29 -38.53
C PRO A 173 2.50 -8.69 -37.90
N SER A 174 3.50 -7.80 -37.97
CA SER A 174 4.63 -7.89 -37.06
C SER A 174 4.01 -7.79 -35.67
N VAL A 175 3.67 -8.94 -35.11
CA VAL A 175 3.61 -9.16 -33.68
C VAL A 175 5.04 -8.86 -33.28
N VAL A 176 5.30 -7.58 -33.00
CA VAL A 176 6.42 -7.20 -32.17
C VAL A 176 6.18 -8.03 -30.93
N ALA A 177 6.93 -9.12 -30.81
CA ALA A 177 6.98 -9.89 -29.60
C ALA A 177 7.42 -8.89 -28.54
N THR A 178 6.45 -8.30 -27.85
CA THR A 178 6.67 -7.68 -26.56
C THR A 178 7.32 -8.77 -25.76
N ARG A 179 8.64 -8.72 -25.65
CA ARG A 179 9.40 -9.61 -24.77
C ARG A 179 8.61 -9.63 -23.47
N ASP A 180 8.07 -10.79 -23.15
CA ASP A 180 7.20 -11.00 -22.01
C ASP A 180 8.07 -10.70 -20.78
N ARG A 181 8.03 -9.44 -20.32
CA ARG A 181 8.89 -8.97 -19.24
C ARG A 181 8.20 -9.40 -17.96
N ALA A 182 8.90 -10.20 -17.17
CA ALA A 182 8.38 -10.71 -15.90
C ALA A 182 7.77 -9.57 -15.05
N PRO A 183 6.61 -9.82 -14.41
CA PRO A 183 5.94 -8.86 -13.55
C PRO A 183 6.83 -8.46 -12.37
N LEU A 184 6.47 -7.37 -11.70
CA LEU A 184 7.12 -7.02 -10.43
C LEU A 184 6.50 -7.89 -9.33
N GLU A 185 7.33 -8.47 -8.48
CA GLU A 185 6.89 -9.36 -7.40
C GLU A 185 7.34 -8.79 -6.06
N LEU A 186 6.47 -8.78 -5.05
CA LEU A 186 6.83 -8.38 -3.69
C LEU A 186 6.29 -9.39 -2.68
N THR A 187 7.16 -9.97 -1.86
CA THR A 187 6.76 -10.90 -0.80
C THR A 187 6.81 -10.19 0.55
N LEU A 188 5.66 -10.03 1.20
CA LEU A 188 5.50 -9.30 2.45
C LEU A 188 5.02 -10.22 3.56
N ARG A 189 5.47 -9.93 4.77
CA ARG A 189 4.91 -10.44 6.01
C ARG A 189 3.87 -9.45 6.52
N ASP A 190 2.61 -9.86 6.45
CA ASP A 190 1.47 -9.21 7.10
C ASP A 190 1.34 -9.82 8.50
N GLY A 191 1.68 -9.06 9.54
CA GLY A 191 1.57 -9.48 10.94
C GLY A 191 0.12 -9.57 11.43
N THR A 192 -0.08 -10.25 12.56
CA THR A 192 -1.31 -10.14 13.36
C THR A 192 -1.51 -8.70 13.80
N GLN A 193 -2.77 -8.25 13.81
CA GLN A 193 -3.12 -7.00 14.45
C GLN A 193 -2.78 -7.11 15.94
N LEU A 194 -1.83 -6.29 16.39
CA LEU A 194 -1.58 -6.09 17.81
C LEU A 194 -2.58 -5.05 18.32
N GLU A 195 -3.03 -5.16 19.58
CA GLU A 195 -4.14 -4.35 20.13
C GLU A 195 -3.93 -2.83 19.98
N ALA A 196 -2.69 -2.36 19.84
CA ALA A 196 -2.31 -0.95 19.67
C ALA A 196 -1.62 -0.60 18.34
N SER A 197 -1.55 -1.52 17.35
CA SER A 197 -0.81 -1.26 16.10
C SER A 197 -1.51 -1.80 14.85
N THR A 198 -1.93 -0.87 14.00
CA THR A 198 -2.49 -1.13 12.65
C THR A 198 -1.42 -1.31 11.57
N GLY A 199 -0.15 -0.99 11.88
CA GLY A 199 0.97 -1.00 10.92
C GLY A 199 1.42 -2.39 10.48
N HIS A 200 0.95 -3.45 11.13
CA HIS A 200 1.34 -4.83 10.80
C HIS A 200 0.58 -5.42 9.61
N ARG A 201 -0.50 -4.78 9.14
CA ARG A 201 -1.32 -5.29 8.04
C ARG A 201 -1.24 -4.41 6.80
N THR A 202 -1.28 -5.05 5.63
CA THR A 202 -1.46 -4.33 4.37
C THR A 202 -2.91 -3.93 4.18
N TRP A 203 -3.18 -2.63 4.16
CA TRP A 203 -4.51 -2.06 3.93
C TRP A 203 -4.84 -1.95 2.44
N ALA A 204 -6.13 -2.03 2.08
CA ALA A 204 -6.56 -2.02 0.68
C ALA A 204 -6.14 -0.75 -0.09
N ALA A 205 -6.06 0.40 0.58
CA ALA A 205 -5.54 1.65 0.01
C ALA A 205 -4.09 1.50 -0.47
N ALA A 206 -3.24 0.81 0.30
CA ALA A 206 -1.85 0.52 -0.08
C ALA A 206 -1.77 -0.37 -1.32
N THR A 207 -2.63 -1.40 -1.40
CA THR A 207 -2.73 -2.29 -2.55
C THR A 207 -3.12 -1.54 -3.83
N LEU A 208 -4.16 -0.70 -3.74
CA LEU A 208 -4.60 0.15 -4.85
C LEU A 208 -3.49 1.13 -5.28
N PHE A 209 -2.83 1.76 -4.30
CA PHE A 209 -1.78 2.74 -4.57
C PHE A 209 -0.54 2.10 -5.21
N ALA A 210 -0.07 0.96 -4.70
CA ALA A 210 1.02 0.19 -5.30
C ALA A 210 0.74 -0.16 -6.77
N ARG A 211 -0.48 -0.59 -7.07
CA ARG A 211 -0.91 -0.84 -8.44
C ARG A 211 -0.83 0.41 -9.32
N LEU A 212 -1.33 1.56 -8.85
CA LEU A 212 -1.28 2.81 -9.62
C LEU A 212 0.16 3.24 -9.90
N LEU A 213 1.05 3.14 -8.91
CA LEU A 213 2.49 3.41 -9.08
C LEU A 213 3.11 2.55 -10.18
N ALA A 214 2.77 1.26 -10.20
CA ALA A 214 3.28 0.31 -11.19
C ALA A 214 2.69 0.52 -12.60
N THR A 215 1.43 0.92 -12.68
CA THR A 215 0.70 1.10 -13.95
C THR A 215 0.99 2.46 -14.60
N ARG A 216 1.12 3.53 -13.79
CA ARG A 216 1.24 4.91 -14.25
C ARG A 216 2.41 5.64 -13.57
N PRO A 217 3.65 5.14 -13.67
CA PRO A 217 4.79 5.71 -12.95
C PRO A 217 5.06 7.20 -13.27
N GLY A 218 4.65 7.69 -14.44
CA GLY A 218 4.83 9.08 -14.86
C GLY A 218 4.01 10.08 -14.04
N ASP A 219 2.95 9.62 -13.38
CA ASP A 219 2.10 10.47 -12.56
C ASP A 219 2.72 10.75 -11.18
N PHE A 220 3.64 9.88 -10.74
CA PHE A 220 4.18 9.88 -9.38
C PHE A 220 5.66 10.26 -9.31
N PHE A 221 6.41 10.00 -10.38
CA PHE A 221 7.84 10.26 -10.42
C PHE A 221 8.15 11.34 -11.45
N PRO A 222 8.77 12.47 -11.02
CA PRO A 222 9.10 13.56 -11.94
C PRO A 222 9.96 13.04 -13.09
N SER A 223 9.81 13.61 -14.28
CA SER A 223 10.57 13.17 -15.45
C SER A 223 12.02 13.59 -15.28
N SER A 224 12.98 12.66 -15.34
CA SER A 224 14.38 13.06 -15.30
C SER A 224 14.71 13.77 -16.61
N SER A 225 14.84 15.09 -16.58
CA SER A 225 15.14 15.92 -17.75
C SER A 225 16.62 15.84 -18.18
N SER A 226 17.45 15.08 -17.47
CA SER A 226 18.87 14.93 -17.78
C SER A 226 19.27 13.47 -17.93
N ASP A 227 19.55 13.05 -19.17
CA ASP A 227 20.31 11.84 -19.55
C ASP A 227 21.77 11.84 -19.03
N LYS A 228 22.09 12.66 -18.02
CA LYS A 228 23.41 12.73 -17.43
C LYS A 228 23.49 11.67 -16.34
N SER A 229 24.49 10.80 -16.45
CA SER A 229 24.85 9.78 -15.46
C SER A 229 25.04 10.33 -14.04
N ASP A 230 25.24 11.65 -13.92
CA ASP A 230 25.53 12.35 -12.67
C ASP A 230 24.29 12.98 -12.01
N ALA A 231 23.09 12.74 -12.54
CA ALA A 231 21.87 13.21 -11.89
C ALA A 231 21.73 12.58 -10.49
N ALA A 232 21.37 13.42 -9.50
CA ALA A 232 21.10 12.96 -8.14
C ALA A 232 19.97 11.92 -8.12
N PRO A 233 19.99 10.93 -7.21
CA PRO A 233 18.94 9.93 -7.11
C PRO A 233 17.59 10.58 -6.75
N LEU A 234 16.50 10.04 -7.30
CA LEU A 234 15.16 10.44 -6.89
C LEU A 234 14.90 9.96 -5.45
N ARG A 235 14.87 10.90 -4.50
CA ARG A 235 14.53 10.63 -3.10
C ARG A 235 13.00 10.55 -2.91
N ILE A 236 12.55 9.42 -2.38
CA ILE A 236 11.16 9.08 -2.07
C ILE A 236 11.04 8.79 -0.57
N LEU A 237 10.00 9.30 0.09
CA LEU A 237 9.63 8.93 1.45
C LEU A 237 8.24 8.30 1.45
N GLU A 238 8.08 7.13 2.04
CA GLU A 238 6.77 6.61 2.46
C GLU A 238 6.57 6.94 3.95
N VAL A 239 5.50 7.65 4.28
CA VAL A 239 5.11 7.98 5.66
C VAL A 239 4.02 7.01 6.12
N GLY A 240 4.13 6.47 7.34
CA GLY A 240 3.21 5.44 7.86
C GLY A 240 3.19 4.20 6.96
N SER A 241 4.37 3.62 6.75
CA SER A 241 4.57 2.58 5.73
C SER A 241 3.88 1.26 6.07
N GLY A 242 3.66 1.00 7.36
CA GLY A 242 3.15 -0.28 7.84
C GLY A 242 4.01 -1.44 7.35
N THR A 243 3.48 -2.23 6.41
CA THR A 243 4.19 -3.37 5.78
C THR A 243 5.18 -2.96 4.71
N GLY A 244 5.09 -1.71 4.20
CA GLY A 244 5.97 -1.10 3.22
C GLY A 244 5.62 -1.37 1.77
N LEU A 245 4.42 -1.87 1.47
CA LEU A 245 4.02 -2.25 0.11
C LEU A 245 4.19 -1.10 -0.88
N VAL A 246 3.81 0.13 -0.52
CA VAL A 246 3.78 1.27 -1.46
C VAL A 246 5.20 1.74 -1.80
N GLY A 247 6.05 1.96 -0.79
CA GLY A 247 7.43 2.41 -0.96
C GLY A 247 8.32 1.38 -1.63
N MET A 248 8.16 0.09 -1.30
CA MET A 248 8.87 -0.99 -2.01
C MET A 248 8.39 -1.13 -3.46
N THR A 249 7.10 -0.92 -3.72
CA THR A 249 6.60 -0.89 -5.11
C THR A 249 7.23 0.27 -5.87
N ALA A 250 7.30 1.47 -5.28
CA ALA A 250 7.97 2.61 -5.88
C ALA A 250 9.44 2.29 -6.22
N ALA A 251 10.16 1.65 -5.30
CA ALA A 251 11.54 1.22 -5.53
C ALA A 251 11.67 0.23 -6.70
N LYS A 252 10.85 -0.84 -6.75
CA LYS A 252 10.87 -1.81 -7.86
C LYS A 252 10.48 -1.19 -9.20
N VAL A 253 9.57 -0.21 -9.18
CA VAL A 253 9.19 0.55 -10.38
C VAL A 253 10.36 1.39 -10.88
N LEU A 254 11.09 2.08 -10.01
CA LEU A 254 12.30 2.82 -10.39
C LEU A 254 13.39 1.90 -10.95
N GLU A 255 13.64 0.73 -10.33
CA GLU A 255 14.57 -0.27 -10.85
C GLU A 255 14.16 -0.75 -12.25
N ALA A 256 12.87 -1.04 -12.45
CA ALA A 256 12.32 -1.49 -13.72
C ALA A 256 12.40 -0.43 -14.83
N LEU A 257 12.35 0.85 -14.46
CA LEU A 257 12.56 2.00 -15.34
C LEU A 257 14.04 2.34 -15.54
N GLY A 258 14.97 1.67 -14.84
CA GLY A 258 16.40 1.94 -14.90
C GLY A 258 16.79 3.28 -14.27
N ARG A 259 15.93 3.86 -13.42
CA ARG A 259 16.16 5.17 -12.78
C ARG A 259 16.93 5.02 -11.47
N ARG A 260 17.79 6.00 -11.18
CA ARG A 260 18.42 6.11 -9.86
C ARG A 260 17.43 6.61 -8.82
N GLY A 261 17.36 5.95 -7.67
CA GLY A 261 16.41 6.28 -6.63
C GLY A 261 16.87 5.92 -5.23
N GLU A 262 16.28 6.57 -4.25
CA GLU A 262 16.44 6.28 -2.83
C GLU A 262 15.05 6.31 -2.21
N ALA A 263 14.55 5.15 -1.77
CA ALA A 263 13.27 5.03 -1.10
C ALA A 263 13.50 4.85 0.40
N THR A 264 13.00 5.80 1.19
CA THR A 264 12.96 5.69 2.65
C THR A 264 11.56 5.30 3.08
N LEU A 265 11.41 4.17 3.73
CA LEU A 265 10.15 3.73 4.32
C LEU A 265 10.19 4.05 5.81
N SER A 266 9.13 4.69 6.30
CA SER A 266 9.08 5.18 7.67
C SER A 266 7.77 4.89 8.38
N ASP A 267 7.90 4.63 9.68
CA ASP A 267 6.79 4.40 10.61
C ASP A 267 7.16 4.95 12.01
N GLY A 268 6.16 5.12 12.88
CA GLY A 268 6.28 5.82 14.16
C GLY A 268 5.13 5.52 15.11
N GLY A 269 4.95 6.35 16.15
CA GLY A 269 3.90 6.19 17.14
C GLY A 269 4.39 5.60 18.45
N ASP A 270 3.46 5.02 19.23
CA ASP A 270 3.72 4.64 20.62
C ASP A 270 4.49 3.32 20.75
N GLU A 271 4.35 2.40 19.78
CA GLU A 271 5.06 1.11 19.74
C GLU A 271 5.68 0.83 18.35
N PRO A 272 6.65 1.65 17.90
CA PRO A 272 7.15 1.58 16.52
C PRO A 272 8.09 0.40 16.27
N ASP A 273 8.70 -0.17 17.31
CA ASP A 273 9.78 -1.16 17.14
C ASP A 273 9.34 -2.43 16.42
N ALA A 274 8.17 -2.97 16.79
CA ALA A 274 7.62 -4.17 16.14
C ALA A 274 7.28 -3.92 14.66
N VAL A 275 6.68 -2.76 14.36
CA VAL A 275 6.36 -2.35 12.98
C VAL A 275 7.64 -2.18 12.17
N LEU A 276 8.62 -1.47 12.72
CA LEU A 276 9.90 -1.21 12.06
C LEU A 276 10.72 -2.50 11.86
N GLU A 277 10.68 -3.44 12.79
CA GLU A 277 11.29 -4.77 12.61
C GLU A 277 10.61 -5.54 11.48
N ASN A 278 9.28 -5.53 11.43
CA ASN A 278 8.54 -6.14 10.32
C ASN A 278 8.85 -5.49 8.97
N LEU A 279 8.93 -4.17 8.94
CA LEU A 279 9.26 -3.41 7.76
C LEU A 279 10.68 -3.71 7.27
N ARG A 280 11.66 -3.82 8.17
CA ARG A 280 13.04 -4.24 7.84
C ARG A 280 13.09 -5.66 7.28
N TYR A 281 12.34 -6.58 7.88
CA TYR A 281 12.21 -7.95 7.37
C TYR A 281 11.67 -7.96 5.94
N ASN A 282 10.60 -7.21 5.68
CA ASN A 282 9.99 -7.11 4.36
C ASN A 282 10.94 -6.47 3.33
N VAL A 283 11.66 -5.41 3.70
CA VAL A 283 12.67 -4.80 2.82
C VAL A 283 13.79 -5.81 2.51
N ALA A 284 14.32 -6.52 3.49
CA ALA A 284 15.38 -7.50 3.29
C ALA A 284 14.94 -8.67 2.39
N ALA A 285 13.68 -9.11 2.50
CA ALA A 285 13.11 -10.16 1.66
C ALA A 285 13.01 -9.76 0.18
N ASN A 286 12.85 -8.46 -0.12
CA ASN A 286 12.63 -7.96 -1.47
C ASN A 286 13.84 -7.27 -2.10
N PHE A 287 14.76 -6.78 -1.27
CA PHE A 287 15.96 -6.03 -1.64
C PHE A 287 17.16 -6.57 -0.86
N PRO A 288 17.63 -7.79 -1.19
CA PRO A 288 18.75 -8.40 -0.49
C PRO A 288 20.01 -7.51 -0.61
N PRO A 289 20.90 -7.52 0.41
CA PRO A 289 22.12 -6.74 0.39
C PRO A 289 22.91 -7.01 -0.90
N LYS A 290 23.18 -5.94 -1.65
CA LYS A 290 23.96 -6.03 -2.88
C LYS A 290 25.34 -6.59 -2.53
N SER A 291 25.77 -7.62 -3.25
CA SER A 291 27.19 -7.98 -3.27
C SER A 291 28.00 -6.76 -3.72
N ALA A 292 29.25 -6.62 -3.27
CA ALA A 292 30.09 -5.44 -3.54
C ALA A 292 30.28 -5.08 -5.05
N HIS A 293 29.76 -5.91 -5.96
CA HIS A 293 29.91 -5.82 -7.41
C HIS A 293 28.59 -5.55 -8.15
N SER A 294 27.45 -5.50 -7.46
CA SER A 294 26.14 -5.20 -8.06
C SER A 294 25.68 -3.79 -7.70
N SER A 295 25.96 -2.80 -8.53
CA SER A 295 25.46 -1.42 -8.37
C SER A 295 24.01 -1.33 -8.84
N GLY A 296 23.05 -1.85 -8.06
CA GLY A 296 21.64 -1.63 -8.38
C GLY A 296 21.29 -0.14 -8.29
N ASN A 297 20.40 0.33 -9.15
CA ASN A 297 20.13 1.76 -9.31
C ASN A 297 19.29 2.37 -8.16
N VAL A 298 18.65 1.55 -7.34
CA VAL A 298 17.77 2.00 -6.26
C VAL A 298 18.27 1.50 -4.91
N GLU A 299 18.24 2.38 -3.92
CA GLU A 299 18.47 2.07 -2.50
C GLU A 299 17.14 2.12 -1.74
N VAL A 300 16.95 1.20 -0.79
CA VAL A 300 15.74 1.12 0.04
C VAL A 300 16.17 1.05 1.51
N GLY A 301 15.72 2.02 2.30
CA GLY A 301 16.05 2.14 3.73
C GLY A 301 14.80 2.20 4.59
N VAL A 302 14.95 1.84 5.86
CA VAL A 302 13.89 1.92 6.87
C VAL A 302 14.32 2.88 7.99
N ARG A 303 13.45 3.80 8.39
CA ARG A 303 13.70 4.71 9.52
C ARG A 303 12.48 4.90 10.40
N ALA A 304 12.72 5.19 11.68
CA ALA A 304 11.68 5.72 12.55
C ALA A 304 11.34 7.17 12.15
N LEU A 305 10.06 7.52 12.20
CA LEU A 305 9.56 8.87 11.97
C LEU A 305 8.26 9.03 12.76
N ASP A 306 8.34 9.59 13.97
CA ASP A 306 7.14 10.01 14.70
C ASP A 306 6.71 11.40 14.22
N TRP A 307 5.45 11.52 13.79
CA TRP A 307 4.91 12.78 13.26
C TRP A 307 4.80 13.87 14.34
N ARG A 308 4.74 13.48 15.62
CA ARG A 308 4.65 14.40 16.76
C ARG A 308 5.90 15.27 16.90
N ASP A 309 7.05 14.77 16.43
CA ASP A 309 8.34 15.49 16.46
C ASP A 309 8.33 16.77 15.61
N PHE A 310 7.36 16.91 14.70
CA PHE A 310 7.29 18.03 13.76
C PHE A 310 6.25 19.09 14.14
N VAL A 311 5.44 18.86 15.17
CA VAL A 311 4.48 19.85 15.65
C VAL A 311 5.22 20.94 16.41
N ARG A 312 5.01 22.20 16.02
CA ARG A 312 5.54 23.34 16.77
C ARG A 312 4.72 23.52 18.04
N VAL A 313 5.32 23.26 19.20
CA VAL A 313 4.74 23.67 20.48
C VAL A 313 4.81 25.20 20.55
N THR A 314 3.66 25.87 20.48
CA THR A 314 3.59 27.30 20.82
C THR A 314 3.77 27.45 22.33
N PRO A 315 4.78 28.19 22.82
CA PRO A 315 4.98 28.38 24.25
C PRO A 315 3.93 29.36 24.78
N ASN A 316 2.72 28.86 25.08
CA ASN A 316 1.59 29.72 25.44
C ASN A 316 0.96 29.44 26.81
N ASP A 317 1.56 28.59 27.64
CA ASP A 317 1.23 28.53 29.06
C ASP A 317 2.43 29.01 29.86
N GLY A 318 2.26 30.11 30.60
CA GLY A 318 3.30 30.81 31.39
C GLY A 318 3.91 30.01 32.55
N SER A 319 3.97 28.67 32.45
CA SER A 319 4.78 27.83 33.30
C SER A 319 6.23 27.88 32.83
N ALA A 320 6.98 28.85 33.36
CA ALA A 320 8.43 28.86 33.32
C ALA A 320 8.98 27.70 34.17
N LEU A 321 8.82 26.47 33.70
CA LEU A 321 9.66 25.35 34.10
C LEU A 321 10.43 24.89 32.87
N SER A 322 11.60 25.53 32.76
CA SER A 322 12.79 25.11 32.04
C SER A 322 12.78 23.63 31.62
N SER A 323 12.33 23.36 30.41
CA SER A 323 13.07 22.52 29.49
C SER A 323 13.62 23.47 28.43
N SER A 324 14.86 23.89 28.64
CA SER A 324 15.62 24.67 27.67
C SER A 324 15.55 23.93 26.32
N PRO A 325 15.29 24.60 25.18
CA PRO A 325 15.42 24.00 23.84
C PRO A 325 16.90 23.75 23.45
N GLU A 326 17.81 23.68 24.43
CA GLU A 326 19.25 23.48 24.25
C GLU A 326 19.69 22.02 24.13
N ASN A 327 18.76 21.05 24.03
CA ASN A 327 19.12 19.65 23.78
C ASN A 327 18.44 18.98 22.57
N THR A 328 17.54 19.67 21.85
CA THR A 328 17.29 19.30 20.46
C THR A 328 18.38 19.97 19.64
N THR A 329 19.48 19.24 19.48
CA THR A 329 20.58 19.52 18.55
C THR A 329 20.08 20.30 17.34
N SER A 330 20.34 21.60 17.36
CA SER A 330 20.44 22.41 16.16
C SER A 330 21.28 21.63 15.15
N ASP A 331 20.83 21.60 13.90
CA ASP A 331 21.62 21.21 12.72
C ASP A 331 21.55 19.77 12.21
N GLN A 332 20.45 19.01 12.46
CA GLN A 332 20.08 17.96 11.51
C GLN A 332 19.30 18.60 10.37
N THR A 333 19.97 18.82 9.24
CA THR A 333 19.31 19.13 7.96
C THR A 333 18.31 18.02 7.66
N THR A 334 17.04 18.23 8.01
CA THR A 334 15.98 17.25 7.76
C THR A 334 16.01 16.88 6.28
N THR A 335 16.29 15.61 5.98
CA THR A 335 16.35 15.14 4.58
C THR A 335 15.06 15.49 3.86
N ARG A 336 15.21 16.11 2.70
CA ARG A 336 14.10 16.52 1.84
C ARG A 336 13.87 15.51 0.72
N TYR A 337 12.60 15.32 0.38
CA TYR A 337 12.17 14.32 -0.59
C TYR A 337 11.43 14.99 -1.74
N HIS A 338 11.66 14.50 -2.95
CA HIS A 338 10.96 14.97 -4.15
C HIS A 338 9.53 14.41 -4.17
N THR A 339 9.37 13.16 -3.75
CA THR A 339 8.08 12.48 -3.69
C THR A 339 7.86 11.96 -2.27
N ILE A 340 6.72 12.29 -1.68
CA ILE A 340 6.22 11.64 -0.47
C ILE A 340 5.01 10.79 -0.84
N LEU A 341 4.90 9.59 -0.30
CA LEU A 341 3.80 8.64 -0.50
C LEU A 341 3.15 8.36 0.85
N GLY A 342 1.82 8.31 0.89
CA GLY A 342 1.07 7.93 2.06
C GLY A 342 -0.23 7.21 1.70
N SER A 343 -0.57 6.15 2.44
CA SER A 343 -1.82 5.41 2.25
C SER A 343 -2.53 5.19 3.58
N ASP A 344 -3.79 5.59 3.66
CA ASP A 344 -4.66 5.36 4.84
C ASP A 344 -4.07 5.90 6.16
N LEU A 345 -3.66 7.18 6.16
CA LEU A 345 -2.89 7.80 7.26
C LEU A 345 -3.71 8.72 8.18
N ALA A 346 -5.00 8.91 7.89
CA ALA A 346 -5.86 9.84 8.61
C ALA A 346 -7.14 9.11 9.02
N TYR A 347 -7.04 8.29 10.05
CA TYR A 347 -8.14 7.48 10.58
C TYR A 347 -8.49 7.82 12.04
N GLU A 348 -7.68 8.63 12.72
CA GLU A 348 -8.01 9.23 14.01
C GLU A 348 -7.89 10.74 13.97
N ARG A 349 -8.69 11.41 14.80
CA ARG A 349 -8.67 12.85 14.96
C ARG A 349 -7.29 13.39 15.33
N GLY A 350 -6.86 14.46 14.68
CA GLY A 350 -5.56 15.10 14.91
C GLY A 350 -4.41 14.49 14.12
N GLN A 351 -4.56 13.27 13.57
CA GLN A 351 -3.52 12.65 12.74
C GLN A 351 -3.22 13.48 11.48
N ALA A 352 -4.25 14.10 10.88
CA ALA A 352 -4.05 14.95 9.71
C ALA A 352 -3.16 16.17 10.03
N THR A 353 -3.30 16.77 11.21
CA THR A 353 -2.43 17.85 11.69
C THR A 353 -0.97 17.39 11.84
N LEU A 354 -0.75 16.23 12.45
CA LEU A 354 0.59 15.63 12.61
C LEU A 354 1.21 15.31 11.24
N LEU A 355 0.43 14.67 10.36
CA LEU A 355 0.82 14.33 8.99
C LEU A 355 1.19 15.58 8.19
N HIS A 356 0.40 16.64 8.26
CA HIS A 356 0.71 17.91 7.61
C HIS A 356 2.07 18.45 8.08
N ALA A 357 2.33 18.46 9.39
CA ALA A 357 3.60 18.93 9.95
C ALA A 357 4.80 18.09 9.44
N ALA A 358 4.67 16.76 9.45
CA ALA A 358 5.70 15.85 8.96
C ALA A 358 5.96 16.00 7.45
N VAL A 359 4.91 16.12 6.64
CA VAL A 359 5.02 16.35 5.19
C VAL A 359 5.67 17.71 4.92
N ALA A 360 5.26 18.76 5.60
CA ALA A 360 5.86 20.09 5.49
C ALA A 360 7.34 20.09 5.94
N ALA A 361 7.70 19.21 6.88
CA ALA A 361 9.06 19.00 7.36
C ALA A 361 9.98 18.35 6.31
N HIS A 362 9.44 17.43 5.53
CA HIS A 362 10.21 16.53 4.66
C HIS A 362 10.05 16.77 3.16
N LEU A 363 8.99 17.42 2.69
CA LEU A 363 8.80 17.70 1.27
C LEU A 363 9.80 18.79 0.82
N GLU A 364 10.47 18.57 -0.30
CA GLU A 364 11.37 19.55 -0.89
C GLU A 364 10.61 20.80 -1.34
N PHE A 365 11.21 21.99 -1.21
CA PHE A 365 10.59 23.22 -1.71
C PHE A 365 10.76 23.32 -3.23
N PRO A 366 9.80 23.90 -3.97
CA PRO A 366 9.98 24.15 -5.39
C PRO A 366 11.13 25.14 -5.62
N THR A 367 12.02 24.85 -6.57
CA THR A 367 13.04 25.81 -7.02
C THR A 367 12.43 26.81 -8.01
N ARG A 368 12.60 28.12 -7.76
CA ARG A 368 12.09 29.22 -8.62
C ARG A 368 12.49 29.16 -10.09
N THR A 369 13.57 28.48 -10.44
CA THR A 369 14.06 28.41 -11.82
C THR A 369 13.14 27.61 -12.76
N ASN A 370 12.14 26.89 -12.22
CA ASN A 370 11.29 25.96 -12.95
C ASN A 370 9.91 26.51 -13.34
N ASP A 371 9.73 27.84 -13.47
CA ASP A 371 8.49 28.42 -14.02
C ASP A 371 8.12 27.93 -15.43
N LYS A 372 9.06 27.28 -16.13
CA LYS A 372 8.85 26.65 -17.45
C LYS A 372 8.74 25.12 -17.41
N ALA A 373 9.00 24.46 -16.28
CA ALA A 373 8.82 23.02 -16.16
C ALA A 373 7.32 22.75 -16.02
N GLY A 374 6.80 21.76 -16.77
CA GLY A 374 5.40 21.37 -16.64
C GLY A 374 5.07 20.97 -15.19
N HIS A 375 3.78 20.92 -14.86
CA HIS A 375 3.30 20.57 -13.50
C HIS A 375 3.76 19.18 -13.04
N SER A 376 4.47 18.39 -13.84
CA SER A 376 4.99 17.05 -13.52
C SER A 376 6.27 17.04 -12.70
N ASP A 377 7.04 18.14 -12.64
CA ASP A 377 8.38 18.16 -12.02
C ASP A 377 8.45 18.89 -10.67
N VAL A 378 7.30 19.13 -10.04
CA VAL A 378 7.23 19.76 -8.70
C VAL A 378 7.30 18.71 -7.60
N PRO A 379 7.99 19.00 -6.47
CA PRO A 379 7.94 18.15 -5.29
C PRO A 379 6.49 17.89 -4.88
N THR A 380 6.12 16.62 -4.73
CA THR A 380 4.73 16.20 -4.57
C THR A 380 4.56 15.21 -3.42
N PHE A 381 3.52 15.41 -2.61
CA PHE A 381 2.98 14.41 -1.69
C PHE A 381 1.75 13.75 -2.32
N HIS A 382 1.77 12.43 -2.47
CA HIS A 382 0.65 11.64 -2.95
C HIS A 382 0.01 10.89 -1.78
N LEU A 383 -1.27 11.15 -1.55
CA LEU A 383 -2.02 10.60 -0.43
C LEU A 383 -3.23 9.82 -0.95
N MET A 384 -3.27 8.51 -0.67
CA MET A 384 -4.41 7.64 -0.97
C MET A 384 -5.26 7.44 0.29
N LEU A 385 -6.54 7.80 0.25
CA LEU A 385 -7.46 7.72 1.39
C LEU A 385 -8.69 6.89 1.04
N PRO A 386 -9.12 5.94 1.89
CA PRO A 386 -10.46 5.39 1.80
C PRO A 386 -11.49 6.40 2.29
N LEU A 387 -12.53 6.66 1.50
CA LEU A 387 -13.66 7.51 1.88
C LEU A 387 -14.65 6.68 2.69
N ARG A 388 -14.45 6.68 4.00
CA ARG A 388 -15.31 5.96 4.95
C ARG A 388 -16.36 6.92 5.52
N PRO A 389 -17.67 6.58 5.48
CA PRO A 389 -18.71 7.39 6.12
C PRO A 389 -18.44 7.68 7.60
N THR A 390 -17.82 6.73 8.30
CA THR A 390 -17.46 6.81 9.72
C THR A 390 -16.31 7.77 10.03
N HIS A 391 -15.54 8.21 9.03
CA HIS A 391 -14.34 9.04 9.21
C HIS A 391 -14.52 10.46 8.63
N ARG A 392 -15.76 10.96 8.59
CA ARG A 392 -16.07 12.27 7.99
C ARG A 392 -15.29 13.42 8.65
N ILE A 393 -15.11 13.37 9.97
CA ILE A 393 -14.41 14.42 10.73
C ILE A 393 -12.93 14.46 10.35
N GLU A 394 -12.31 13.30 10.25
CA GLU A 394 -10.91 13.14 9.84
C GLU A 394 -10.72 13.62 8.40
N MET A 395 -11.68 13.31 7.51
CA MET A 395 -11.65 13.81 6.13
C MET A 395 -11.83 15.33 6.06
N GLU A 396 -12.71 15.92 6.86
CA GLU A 396 -12.84 17.38 6.98
C GLU A 396 -11.54 18.04 7.49
N GLU A 397 -10.81 17.38 8.40
CA GLU A 397 -9.51 17.84 8.87
C GLU A 397 -8.45 17.82 7.75
N VAL A 398 -8.38 16.72 6.98
CA VAL A 398 -7.51 16.62 5.79
C VAL A 398 -7.87 17.73 4.78
N GLU A 399 -9.15 18.00 4.55
CA GLU A 399 -9.60 19.06 3.65
C GLU A 399 -9.17 20.45 4.08
N SER A 400 -9.29 20.72 5.38
CA SER A 400 -8.88 21.99 5.98
C SER A 400 -7.37 22.22 5.86
N LEU A 401 -6.57 21.17 6.04
CA LEU A 401 -5.10 21.24 6.03
C LEU A 401 -4.48 21.16 4.63
N PHE A 402 -5.17 20.56 3.66
CA PHE A 402 -4.71 20.44 2.27
C PHE A 402 -5.76 21.02 1.29
N PRO A 403 -6.06 22.33 1.36
CA PRO A 403 -7.13 22.94 0.57
C PRO A 403 -6.85 22.87 -0.93
N PRO A 404 -7.86 23.00 -1.80
CA PRO A 404 -7.65 23.05 -3.25
C PRO A 404 -6.75 24.21 -3.68
N ALA A 405 -5.86 23.97 -4.64
CA ALA A 405 -5.00 25.00 -5.24
C ALA A 405 -5.84 26.11 -5.89
N GLY A 406 -5.41 27.38 -5.76
CA GLY A 406 -6.11 28.53 -6.34
C GLY A 406 -7.48 28.87 -5.73
N GLY A 407 -7.92 28.17 -4.68
CA GLY A 407 -9.14 28.52 -3.95
C GLY A 407 -9.00 29.89 -3.28
N SER A 408 -10.02 30.75 -3.44
CA SER A 408 -10.09 32.03 -2.73
C SER A 408 -9.99 31.74 -1.23
N SER A 409 -8.91 32.22 -0.60
CA SER A 409 -8.61 31.98 0.81
C SER A 409 -9.80 32.36 1.69
N HIS A 410 -10.58 31.37 2.13
CA HIS A 410 -11.31 31.55 3.36
C HIS A 410 -10.26 31.67 4.48
N PRO A 411 -10.33 32.71 5.33
CA PRO A 411 -9.40 32.89 6.42
C PRO A 411 -9.75 31.88 7.53
N VAL A 412 -9.53 30.60 7.27
CA VAL A 412 -9.75 29.54 8.25
C VAL A 412 -8.38 29.14 8.78
N ALA A 413 -8.13 29.51 10.03
CA ALA A 413 -7.14 28.93 10.93
C ALA A 413 -5.69 28.80 10.39
N GLY A 414 -5.14 29.92 9.92
CA GLY A 414 -3.82 30.36 10.38
C GLY A 414 -2.66 30.27 9.40
N ASP A 415 -1.96 31.41 9.30
CA ASP A 415 -0.57 31.57 8.84
C ASP A 415 0.44 30.58 9.48
N HIS A 416 0.00 29.78 10.47
CA HIS A 416 0.81 28.84 11.26
C HIS A 416 1.36 27.66 10.45
N PHE A 417 0.70 27.28 9.36
CA PHE A 417 1.13 26.16 8.51
C PHE A 417 2.00 26.57 7.32
N ALA A 418 2.12 27.89 7.08
CA ALA A 418 2.98 28.41 6.05
C ALA A 418 4.45 28.28 6.50
N ARG A 419 5.32 27.77 5.61
CA ARG A 419 6.73 27.53 5.90
C ARG A 419 7.60 28.37 4.97
N ARG A 420 8.64 28.98 5.53
CA ARG A 420 9.65 29.73 4.77
C ARG A 420 10.85 28.83 4.45
N PRO A 421 11.41 28.90 3.24
CA PRO A 421 12.72 28.34 2.95
C PRO A 421 13.77 28.98 3.88
N SER A 422 14.84 28.24 4.19
CA SER A 422 15.99 28.73 4.96
C SER A 422 16.70 29.93 4.31
N ASP A 423 16.52 30.12 3.00
CA ASP A 423 17.37 30.97 2.16
C ASP A 423 16.95 32.45 2.14
N GLY A 424 16.19 32.89 3.15
CA GLY A 424 15.84 34.31 3.34
C GLY A 424 14.80 34.86 2.35
N GLU A 425 14.08 33.99 1.63
CA GLU A 425 13.03 34.42 0.71
C GLU A 425 11.83 35.07 1.43
N GLN A 426 11.24 36.10 0.81
CA GLN A 426 10.09 36.86 1.36
C GLN A 426 8.74 36.14 1.26
N PHE A 427 8.72 34.92 0.74
CA PHE A 427 7.49 34.18 0.46
C PHE A 427 7.36 33.00 1.41
N SER A 428 6.13 32.69 1.78
CA SER A 428 5.82 31.49 2.55
C SER A 428 5.14 30.49 1.63
N PHE A 429 5.38 29.20 1.83
CA PHE A 429 4.68 28.15 1.10
C PHE A 429 3.68 27.46 1.99
N ARG A 430 2.53 27.08 1.43
CA ARG A 430 1.54 26.20 2.08
C ARG A 430 1.33 24.95 1.23
N LEU A 431 0.91 23.85 1.85
CA LEU A 431 0.54 22.64 1.11
C LEU A 431 -0.90 22.77 0.61
N VAL A 432 -1.13 22.41 -0.66
CA VAL A 432 -2.46 22.44 -1.30
C VAL A 432 -2.69 21.19 -2.13
N THR A 433 -3.94 20.77 -2.25
CA THR A 433 -4.36 19.71 -3.17
C THR A 433 -4.46 20.28 -4.59
N LEU A 434 -3.56 19.85 -5.47
CA LEU A 434 -3.53 20.20 -6.89
C LEU A 434 -4.54 19.40 -7.72
N SER A 435 -4.71 18.10 -7.43
CA SER A 435 -5.67 17.24 -8.12
C SER A 435 -6.19 16.14 -7.23
N ARG A 436 -7.38 15.63 -7.58
CA ARG A 436 -8.05 14.50 -6.93
C ARG A 436 -8.49 13.51 -7.98
N GLU A 437 -8.33 12.23 -7.69
CA GLU A 437 -8.83 11.14 -8.52
C GLU A 437 -9.53 10.14 -7.61
N ARG A 438 -10.73 9.71 -7.99
CA ARG A 438 -11.52 8.75 -7.22
C ARG A 438 -11.55 7.40 -7.90
N PHE A 439 -11.52 6.37 -7.08
CA PHE A 439 -11.60 4.97 -7.49
C PHE A 439 -12.63 4.31 -6.60
N ALA A 440 -13.28 3.27 -7.07
CA ALA A 440 -13.99 2.36 -6.19
C ALA A 440 -13.44 0.96 -6.42
N ALA A 441 -13.25 0.27 -5.30
CA ALA A 441 -12.66 -1.04 -5.27
C ALA A 441 -13.37 -1.84 -4.18
N SER A 442 -13.56 -3.14 -4.40
CA SER A 442 -14.16 -4.00 -3.38
C SER A 442 -13.33 -3.99 -2.10
N THR A 443 -14.02 -3.91 -0.96
CA THR A 443 -13.42 -4.17 0.35
C THR A 443 -12.98 -5.62 0.40
N GLY A 444 -11.69 -5.88 0.21
CA GLY A 444 -11.28 -7.29 0.14
C GLY A 444 -9.92 -7.59 -0.47
N PHE A 445 -9.21 -6.60 -1.02
CA PHE A 445 -7.86 -6.78 -1.55
C PHE A 445 -6.81 -7.32 -0.55
N GLY A 446 -7.19 -7.55 0.72
CA GLY A 446 -6.36 -8.17 1.75
C GLY A 446 -7.04 -9.27 2.57
N GLY A 447 -8.20 -9.80 2.15
CA GLY A 447 -8.84 -10.96 2.79
C GLY A 447 -8.32 -12.25 2.16
N ALA A 448 -7.81 -13.18 2.98
CA ALA A 448 -7.23 -14.46 2.54
C ALA A 448 -8.23 -15.42 1.83
N GLY A 449 -9.48 -15.00 1.59
CA GLY A 449 -10.54 -15.82 0.97
C GLY A 449 -10.82 -15.55 -0.50
N SER A 450 -10.38 -14.43 -1.10
CA SER A 450 -10.72 -14.13 -2.49
C SER A 450 -9.74 -14.79 -3.46
N ARG A 451 -9.89 -16.10 -3.64
CA ARG A 451 -9.18 -16.88 -4.66
C ARG A 451 -9.65 -16.45 -6.04
N GLY A 452 -8.79 -15.79 -6.82
CA GLY A 452 -8.67 -15.93 -8.28
C GLY A 452 -9.89 -15.72 -9.20
N GLY A 453 -11.07 -15.40 -8.70
CA GLY A 453 -12.25 -15.05 -9.48
C GLY A 453 -12.16 -13.58 -9.84
N GLY A 454 -11.82 -13.29 -11.10
CA GLY A 454 -11.64 -11.93 -11.60
C GLY A 454 -12.83 -11.01 -11.28
N ALA A 455 -12.58 -9.71 -11.41
CA ALA A 455 -13.49 -8.59 -11.14
C ALA A 455 -14.93 -8.68 -11.73
N ARG A 456 -15.25 -9.71 -12.52
CA ARG A 456 -16.61 -10.02 -12.97
C ARG A 456 -17.50 -10.66 -11.89
N ASN A 457 -16.96 -11.44 -10.95
CA ASN A 457 -17.79 -12.11 -9.92
C ASN A 457 -18.03 -11.23 -8.67
N ALA A 458 -17.12 -10.30 -8.36
CA ALA A 458 -17.31 -9.33 -7.27
C ALA A 458 -18.45 -8.32 -7.54
N GLN A 459 -18.96 -8.26 -8.78
CA GLN A 459 -20.12 -7.44 -9.13
C GLN A 459 -21.45 -8.20 -8.98
N GLN A 460 -21.41 -9.52 -8.83
CA GLN A 460 -22.60 -10.37 -8.62
C GLN A 460 -22.79 -10.79 -7.16
N GLN A 461 -21.71 -10.91 -6.37
CA GLN A 461 -21.80 -11.04 -4.92
C GLN A 461 -21.66 -9.63 -4.34
N GLY A 462 -22.70 -9.09 -3.70
CA GLY A 462 -22.78 -7.73 -3.16
C GLY A 462 -21.73 -7.37 -2.10
N GLY A 463 -20.46 -7.38 -2.47
CA GLY A 463 -19.35 -6.98 -1.62
C GLY A 463 -19.32 -5.47 -1.48
N ASP A 464 -19.16 -4.99 -0.25
CA ASP A 464 -19.05 -3.56 0.06
C ASP A 464 -17.99 -2.91 -0.83
N VAL A 465 -18.41 -2.02 -1.72
CA VAL A 465 -17.53 -1.23 -2.55
C VAL A 465 -17.06 -0.03 -1.72
N THR A 466 -15.75 0.09 -1.49
CA THR A 466 -15.18 1.29 -0.88
C THR A 466 -14.68 2.24 -1.96
N THR A 467 -15.05 3.52 -1.82
CA THR A 467 -14.47 4.59 -2.62
C THR A 467 -13.14 5.02 -2.02
N TYR A 468 -12.13 5.19 -2.85
CA TYR A 468 -10.82 5.71 -2.51
C TYR A 468 -10.58 7.01 -3.25
N GLU A 469 -9.82 7.91 -2.65
CA GLU A 469 -9.41 9.17 -3.25
C GLU A 469 -7.88 9.30 -3.22
N LEU A 470 -7.27 9.48 -4.38
CA LEU A 470 -5.88 9.86 -4.52
C LEU A 470 -5.78 11.38 -4.63
N ARG A 471 -5.06 12.00 -3.70
CA ARG A 471 -4.74 13.42 -3.71
C ARG A 471 -3.31 13.63 -4.15
N ARG A 472 -3.13 14.62 -5.02
CA ARG A 472 -1.82 15.15 -5.38
C ARG A 472 -1.63 16.48 -4.66
N ILE A 473 -0.75 16.51 -3.67
CA ILE A 473 -0.51 17.66 -2.79
C ILE A 473 0.85 18.28 -3.12
N VAL A 474 0.91 19.60 -3.26
CA VAL A 474 2.11 20.34 -3.65
C VAL A 474 2.25 21.61 -2.81
N TRP A 475 3.42 22.25 -2.89
CA TRP A 475 3.60 23.59 -2.35
C TRP A 475 2.95 24.65 -3.26
N GLU A 476 2.20 25.56 -2.65
CA GLU A 476 1.72 26.80 -3.27
C GLU A 476 2.39 27.98 -2.58
N ALA A 477 2.95 28.90 -3.38
CA ALA A 477 3.51 30.14 -2.87
C ALA A 477 2.36 31.06 -2.40
N VAL A 478 2.50 31.59 -1.19
CA VAL A 478 1.59 32.56 -0.60
C VAL A 478 2.35 33.86 -0.44
N ASP A 479 1.80 34.95 -0.97
CA ASP A 479 2.32 36.28 -0.71
C ASP A 479 2.27 36.52 0.80
N SER A 480 3.44 36.65 1.42
CA SER A 480 3.50 36.99 2.85
C SER A 480 2.79 38.35 2.97
N PRO A 481 1.79 38.50 3.87
CA PRO A 481 1.18 39.80 4.09
C PRO A 481 2.33 40.74 4.42
N ALA A 482 2.51 41.77 3.57
CA ALA A 482 3.54 42.76 3.80
C ALA A 482 3.32 43.24 5.24
N ILE A 483 4.27 42.93 6.12
CA ILE A 483 4.31 43.55 7.45
C ILE A 483 4.49 45.03 7.12
N ALA A 484 3.37 45.75 7.06
CA ALA A 484 3.35 47.17 6.88
C ALA A 484 4.01 47.70 8.15
N TRP A 485 5.33 47.91 8.09
CA TRP A 485 6.07 48.70 9.05
C TRP A 485 5.46 50.10 9.01
N LYS A 486 4.36 50.30 9.75
CA LYS A 486 3.91 51.62 10.15
C LYS A 486 4.97 52.13 11.11
N LEU A 487 5.98 52.79 10.56
CA LEU A 487 6.83 53.73 11.27
C LEU A 487 5.89 54.74 11.94
N TYR A 488 5.76 54.65 13.26
CA TYR A 488 5.23 55.70 14.12
C TYR A 488 6.40 56.40 14.80
#